data_AF-A0AAW1GW93-F1
#
_entry.id   AF-A0AAW1GW93-F1
#
_cell.length_a   1.000
_cell.length_b   1.000
_cell.length_c   1.000
_cell.angle_alpha   90.00
_cell.angle_beta   90.00
_cell.angle_gamma   90.00
#
_symmetry.space_group_name_H-M   'P 1'
#
loop_
_entity.id
_entity.type
_entity.pdbx_description
1 polymer ?
#
loop_
_entity_poly.entity_id
_entity_poly.type
_entity_poly.pdbx_seq_one_letter_code
_entity_poly.pdbx_strand_id
1 'polypeptide(L)'
;MSSKVVKTVAKAAAEYQYPWQKKLLKYKDKLAKGMWGYWDLGAWKPLGVSARRRARLRKEVLAAGQYWTYDPERKNMRTKRKGHKVGRIAAEKRAQIAELMKKMPQMLLDYKKRRWEKKKKKRNPSTSRRIPENGIACHYFRCVFECKHLFPNF
;
A
#
# COMPACT_ATOMS: atom_id res chain seq x y z
N MET A 1 -71.65 6.13 -4.02
CA MET A 1 -70.20 6.36 -4.22
C MET A 1 -69.45 6.71 -2.93
N SER A 2 -70.03 7.44 -1.97
CA SER A 2 -69.40 7.84 -0.70
C SER A 2 -68.92 6.67 0.20
N SER A 3 -69.70 5.58 0.30
CA SER A 3 -69.35 4.43 1.16
C SER A 3 -68.11 3.64 0.70
N LYS A 4 -67.77 3.66 -0.59
CA LYS A 4 -66.53 3.05 -1.11
C LYS A 4 -65.31 3.89 -0.75
N VAL A 5 -65.43 5.22 -0.82
CA VAL A 5 -64.35 6.16 -0.47
C VAL A 5 -64.03 6.10 1.02
N VAL A 6 -65.07 6.05 1.88
CA VAL A 6 -64.88 5.91 3.33
C VAL A 6 -64.22 4.57 3.67
N LYS A 7 -64.60 3.47 3.00
CA LYS A 7 -63.95 2.16 3.19
C LYS A 7 -62.50 2.14 2.70
N THR A 8 -62.17 2.82 1.60
CA THR A 8 -60.77 2.92 1.14
C THR A 8 -59.92 3.78 2.04
N VAL A 9 -60.45 4.88 2.59
CA VAL A 9 -59.74 5.73 3.55
C VAL A 9 -59.55 5.01 4.88
N ALA A 10 -60.57 4.29 5.37
CA ALA A 10 -60.45 3.47 6.58
C ALA A 10 -59.46 2.30 6.39
N LYS A 11 -59.45 1.66 5.22
CA LYS A 11 -58.48 0.60 4.88
C LYS A 11 -57.07 1.16 4.71
N ALA A 12 -56.94 2.34 4.10
CA ALA A 12 -55.67 3.05 3.99
C ALA A 12 -55.16 3.46 5.38
N ALA A 13 -56.01 3.97 6.27
CA ALA A 13 -55.67 4.32 7.65
C ALA A 13 -55.30 3.09 8.49
N ALA A 14 -56.02 1.97 8.34
CA ALA A 14 -55.72 0.70 9.01
C ALA A 14 -54.44 0.03 8.48
N GLU A 15 -54.15 0.13 7.17
CA GLU A 15 -52.86 -0.27 6.58
C GLU A 15 -51.73 0.71 6.96
N TYR A 16 -52.06 1.98 7.21
CA TYR A 16 -51.15 3.00 7.71
C TYR A 16 -50.73 2.76 9.16
N GLN A 17 -51.59 2.11 9.94
CA GLN A 17 -51.42 2.06 11.38
C GLN A 17 -50.08 1.42 11.75
N TYR A 18 -49.66 0.31 11.11
CA TYR A 18 -48.31 -0.28 11.31
C TYR A 18 -47.79 -1.11 10.11
N PRO A 19 -47.45 -0.50 8.97
CA PRO A 19 -46.93 -1.21 7.80
C PRO A 19 -45.61 -1.94 8.07
N TRP A 20 -44.86 -1.53 9.10
CA TRP A 20 -43.59 -2.17 9.48
C TRP A 20 -43.78 -3.54 10.11
N GLN A 21 -44.88 -3.83 10.82
CA GLN A 21 -45.11 -5.14 11.46
C GLN A 21 -45.20 -6.26 10.41
N LYS A 22 -45.99 -6.03 9.35
CA LYS A 22 -46.10 -6.98 8.23
C LYS A 22 -44.76 -7.19 7.52
N LYS A 23 -44.00 -6.12 7.31
CA LYS A 23 -42.66 -6.21 6.70
C LYS A 23 -41.66 -6.91 7.62
N LEU A 24 -41.74 -6.68 8.93
CA LEU A 24 -40.87 -7.28 9.93
C LEU A 24 -41.14 -8.79 10.05
N LEU A 25 -42.40 -9.21 10.07
CA LEU A 25 -42.79 -10.62 10.00
C LEU A 25 -42.28 -11.28 8.72
N LYS A 26 -42.46 -10.64 7.55
CA LYS A 26 -41.97 -11.14 6.25
C LYS A 26 -40.45 -11.39 6.23
N TYR A 27 -39.68 -10.57 6.94
CA TYR A 27 -38.23 -10.63 6.91
C TYR A 27 -37.60 -11.19 8.18
N LYS A 28 -38.39 -11.62 9.17
CA LYS A 28 -37.94 -12.09 10.49
C LYS A 28 -36.83 -13.14 10.38
N ASP A 29 -37.06 -14.18 9.59
CA ASP A 29 -36.10 -15.28 9.43
C ASP A 29 -34.80 -14.84 8.74
N LYS A 30 -34.91 -13.87 7.83
CA LYS A 30 -33.73 -13.29 7.17
C LYS A 30 -32.97 -12.34 8.10
N LEU A 31 -33.67 -11.60 8.96
CA LEU A 31 -33.07 -10.71 9.95
C LEU A 31 -32.34 -11.51 11.04
N ALA A 32 -32.90 -12.67 11.44
CA ALA A 32 -32.30 -13.56 12.42
C ALA A 32 -30.96 -14.18 11.97
N LYS A 33 -30.76 -14.39 10.65
CA LYS A 33 -29.49 -14.89 10.09
C LYS A 33 -28.31 -13.92 10.26
N GLY A 34 -28.56 -12.67 10.64
CA GLY A 34 -27.54 -11.67 10.95
C GLY A 34 -27.52 -10.47 10.00
N MET A 35 -26.53 -9.61 10.16
CA MET A 35 -26.48 -8.32 9.48
C MET A 35 -25.87 -8.39 8.06
N TRP A 36 -24.83 -9.19 7.82
CA TRP A 36 -24.06 -9.10 6.57
C TRP A 36 -24.32 -10.25 5.60
N GLY A 37 -24.83 -11.35 6.11
CA GLY A 37 -24.91 -12.62 5.40
C GLY A 37 -24.83 -13.75 6.40
N TYR A 38 -24.86 -14.96 5.89
CA TYR A 38 -24.58 -16.16 6.66
C TYR A 38 -23.58 -17.00 5.90
N TRP A 39 -22.72 -17.68 6.65
CA TRP A 39 -21.80 -18.66 6.10
C TRP A 39 -22.57 -19.96 5.89
N ASP A 40 -22.60 -20.45 4.65
CA ASP A 40 -23.30 -21.68 4.31
C ASP A 40 -22.55 -22.42 3.19
N LEU A 41 -22.34 -23.72 3.38
CA LEU A 41 -21.67 -24.61 2.42
C LEU A 41 -20.36 -24.04 1.82
N GLY A 42 -19.53 -23.42 2.67
CA GLY A 42 -18.23 -22.87 2.28
C GLY A 42 -18.27 -21.52 1.53
N ALA A 43 -19.43 -20.89 1.43
CA ALA A 43 -19.58 -19.58 0.81
C ALA A 43 -20.33 -18.59 1.71
N TRP A 44 -19.97 -17.31 1.61
CA TRP A 44 -20.79 -16.23 2.16
C TRP A 44 -22.02 -16.03 1.28
N LYS A 45 -23.22 -16.33 1.81
CA LYS A 45 -24.49 -16.05 1.14
C LYS A 45 -25.01 -14.67 1.58
N PRO A 46 -25.35 -13.78 0.63
CA PRO A 46 -25.96 -12.50 0.97
C PRO A 46 -27.37 -12.71 1.51
N LEU A 47 -27.84 -11.75 2.28
CA LEU A 47 -29.21 -11.75 2.77
C LEU A 47 -30.18 -11.44 1.65
N GLY A 48 -31.35 -12.08 1.66
CA GLY A 48 -32.44 -11.76 0.73
C GLY A 48 -33.16 -10.43 1.01
N VAL A 49 -32.55 -9.53 1.78
CA VAL A 49 -33.02 -8.16 2.06
C VAL A 49 -31.83 -7.22 1.90
N SER A 50 -31.99 -6.19 1.07
CA SER A 50 -30.93 -5.20 0.90
C SER A 50 -30.75 -4.35 2.17
N ALA A 51 -29.51 -3.93 2.43
CA ALA A 51 -29.18 -3.08 3.59
C ALA A 51 -30.05 -1.81 3.65
N ARG A 52 -30.34 -1.19 2.49
CA ARG A 52 -31.23 -0.02 2.40
C ARG A 52 -32.67 -0.32 2.84
N ARG A 53 -33.21 -1.49 2.49
CA ARG A 53 -34.56 -1.89 2.93
C ARG A 53 -34.57 -2.16 4.43
N ARG A 54 -33.53 -2.83 4.96
CA ARG A 54 -33.37 -3.05 6.40
C ARG A 54 -33.29 -1.73 7.17
N ALA A 55 -32.49 -0.77 6.73
CA ALA A 55 -32.37 0.53 7.40
C ALA A 55 -33.69 1.31 7.42
N ARG A 56 -34.48 1.25 6.33
CA ARG A 56 -35.85 1.82 6.31
C ARG A 56 -36.75 1.15 7.35
N LEU A 57 -36.73 -0.19 7.44
CA LEU A 57 -37.49 -0.92 8.47
C LEU A 57 -37.05 -0.55 9.89
N ARG A 58 -35.73 -0.50 10.14
CA ARG A 58 -35.19 -0.08 11.43
C ARG A 58 -35.65 1.32 11.80
N LYS A 59 -35.67 2.26 10.85
CA LYS A 59 -36.20 3.61 11.05
C LYS A 59 -37.69 3.61 11.39
N GLU A 60 -38.51 2.83 10.68
CA GLU A 60 -39.95 2.71 10.95
C GLU A 60 -40.23 2.11 12.35
N VAL A 61 -39.48 1.10 12.77
CA VAL A 61 -39.61 0.43 14.09
C VAL A 61 -39.18 1.36 15.23
N LEU A 62 -38.02 2.01 15.10
CA LEU A 62 -37.53 2.95 16.11
C LEU A 62 -38.43 4.19 16.21
N ALA A 63 -39.00 4.67 15.11
CA ALA A 63 -39.96 5.77 15.13
C ALA A 63 -41.26 5.41 15.87
N ALA A 64 -41.65 4.13 15.87
CA ALA A 64 -42.77 3.62 16.64
C ALA A 64 -42.43 3.37 18.13
N GLY A 65 -41.22 3.73 18.58
CA GLY A 65 -40.76 3.54 19.96
C GLY A 65 -40.40 2.10 20.32
N GLN A 66 -40.34 1.20 19.34
CA GLN A 66 -40.02 -0.21 19.55
C GLN A 66 -38.51 -0.47 19.47
N TYR A 67 -38.04 -1.48 20.21
CA TYR A 67 -36.62 -1.83 20.26
C TYR A 67 -36.19 -2.73 19.08
N TRP A 68 -34.97 -2.49 18.56
CA TRP A 68 -34.42 -3.24 17.42
C TRP A 68 -33.37 -4.26 17.88
N THR A 69 -33.73 -5.54 17.89
CA THR A 69 -32.93 -6.64 18.48
C THR A 69 -31.97 -7.36 17.52
N TYR A 70 -32.06 -7.10 16.20
CA TYR A 70 -31.39 -7.95 15.19
C TYR A 70 -29.94 -7.58 14.88
N ASP A 71 -29.48 -6.37 15.27
CA ASP A 71 -28.16 -5.89 14.91
C ASP A 71 -27.18 -6.08 16.07
N PRO A 72 -25.98 -6.64 15.84
CA PRO A 72 -24.97 -6.79 16.89
C PRO A 72 -24.40 -5.43 17.31
N GLU A 73 -23.86 -5.37 18.52
CA GLU A 73 -23.22 -4.17 19.04
C GLU A 73 -22.01 -3.76 18.19
N ARG A 74 -21.79 -2.44 18.10
CA ARG A 74 -20.68 -1.88 17.34
C ARG A 74 -19.36 -2.18 18.05
N LYS A 75 -18.40 -2.74 17.31
CA LYS A 75 -17.05 -2.99 17.81
C LYS A 75 -16.31 -1.69 18.14
N ASN A 76 -15.39 -1.77 19.10
CA ASN A 76 -14.50 -0.68 19.49
C ASN A 76 -13.63 -0.20 18.32
N MET A 77 -13.41 1.11 18.26
CA MET A 77 -12.55 1.74 17.24
C MET A 77 -11.06 1.55 17.56
N ARG A 78 -10.21 1.47 16.53
CA ARG A 78 -8.75 1.42 16.68
C ARG A 78 -8.16 2.82 16.73
N THR A 79 -7.60 3.22 17.87
CA THR A 79 -7.08 4.58 18.10
C THR A 79 -5.56 4.73 17.88
N LYS A 80 -4.87 3.66 17.43
CA LYS A 80 -3.39 3.68 17.29
C LYS A 80 -2.94 4.50 16.06
N ARG A 81 -2.09 5.51 16.28
CA ARG A 81 -1.44 6.29 15.20
C ARG A 81 -0.20 5.56 14.66
N LYS A 82 -0.02 5.54 13.34
CA LYS A 82 1.09 4.85 12.65
C LYS A 82 2.44 5.59 12.76
N GLY A 83 2.40 6.92 12.83
CA GLY A 83 3.58 7.78 12.76
C GLY A 83 4.26 7.80 11.38
N HIS A 84 4.89 8.94 11.04
CA HIS A 84 5.66 9.07 9.80
C HIS A 84 6.90 8.17 9.83
N LYS A 85 7.27 7.61 8.66
CA LYS A 85 8.47 6.75 8.53
C LYS A 85 9.73 7.48 8.99
N VAL A 86 9.87 8.76 8.59
CA VAL A 86 11.01 9.60 8.96
C VAL A 86 11.13 9.76 10.49
N GLY A 87 10.01 10.02 11.17
CA GLY A 87 10.00 10.16 12.63
C GLY A 87 10.38 8.88 13.37
N ARG A 88 9.99 7.71 12.83
CA ARG A 88 10.36 6.40 13.40
C ARG A 88 11.85 6.11 13.30
N ILE A 89 12.48 6.45 12.17
CA ILE A 89 13.88 6.10 11.87
C ILE A 89 14.85 7.20 12.35
N ALA A 90 14.35 8.38 12.73
CA ALA A 90 15.20 9.52 13.08
C ALA A 90 16.14 9.23 14.27
N ALA A 91 15.67 8.52 15.30
CA ALA A 91 16.49 8.15 16.45
C ALA A 91 17.62 7.18 16.05
N GLU A 92 17.28 6.16 15.27
CA GLU A 92 18.25 5.17 14.76
C GLU A 92 19.35 5.83 13.91
N LYS A 93 18.96 6.75 13.02
CA LYS A 93 19.93 7.50 12.20
C LYS A 93 20.87 8.37 13.03
N ARG A 94 20.37 9.03 14.08
CA ARG A 94 21.21 9.84 14.98
C ARG A 94 22.23 8.98 15.72
N ALA A 95 21.82 7.79 16.19
CA ALA A 95 22.72 6.84 16.84
C ALA A 95 23.81 6.34 15.87
N GLN A 96 23.42 5.94 14.65
CA GLN A 96 24.37 5.50 13.62
C GLN A 96 25.38 6.59 13.25
N ILE A 97 24.94 7.85 13.14
CA ILE A 97 25.84 8.97 12.90
C ILE A 97 26.87 9.09 14.03
N ALA A 98 26.46 9.00 15.30
CA ALA A 98 27.37 9.07 16.43
C ALA A 98 28.42 7.94 16.43
N GLU A 99 28.01 6.72 16.09
CA GLU A 99 28.93 5.58 15.95
C GLU A 99 29.91 5.76 14.79
N LEU A 100 29.45 6.27 13.65
CA LEU A 100 30.30 6.56 12.49
C LEU A 100 31.32 7.67 12.80
N MET A 101 30.92 8.69 13.57
CA MET A 101 31.84 9.75 14.01
C MET A 101 32.96 9.22 14.90
N LYS A 102 32.68 8.26 15.79
CA LYS A 102 33.72 7.59 16.59
C LYS A 102 34.73 6.83 15.73
N LYS A 103 34.27 6.22 14.63
CA LYS A 103 35.12 5.46 13.68
C LYS A 103 35.85 6.35 12.67
N MET A 104 35.53 7.64 12.61
CA MET A 104 36.08 8.58 11.63
C MET A 104 37.62 8.68 11.64
N PRO A 105 38.28 8.81 12.81
CA PRO A 105 39.74 8.97 12.85
C PRO A 105 40.47 7.76 12.25
N GLN A 106 39.99 6.56 12.58
CA GLN A 106 40.55 5.31 12.03
C GLN A 106 40.38 5.25 10.51
N MET A 107 39.19 5.58 9.99
CA MET A 107 38.93 5.58 8.56
C MET A 107 39.80 6.60 7.79
N LEU A 108 40.15 7.73 8.41
CA LEU A 108 41.08 8.70 7.83
C LEU A 108 42.51 8.16 7.73
N LEU A 109 42.99 7.46 8.77
CA LEU A 109 44.31 6.81 8.75
C LEU A 109 44.37 5.72 7.68
N ASP A 110 43.32 4.91 7.58
CA ASP A 110 43.21 3.85 6.57
C ASP A 110 43.16 4.42 5.15
N TYR A 111 42.47 5.55 4.95
CA TYR A 111 42.48 6.24 3.67
C TYR A 111 43.86 6.79 3.30
N LYS A 112 44.54 7.45 4.24
CA LYS A 112 45.90 7.96 4.05
C LYS A 112 46.86 6.82 3.70
N LYS A 113 46.82 5.71 4.44
CA LYS A 113 47.63 4.51 4.18
C LYS A 113 47.41 3.97 2.76
N ARG A 114 46.16 3.77 2.34
CA ARG A 114 45.82 3.32 0.98
C ARG A 114 46.34 4.26 -0.11
N ARG A 115 46.24 5.58 0.08
CA ARG A 115 46.77 6.58 -0.86
C ARG A 115 48.29 6.51 -0.96
N TRP A 116 48.97 6.35 0.16
CA TRP A 116 50.42 6.22 0.23
C TRP A 116 50.92 4.95 -0.45
N GLU A 117 50.31 3.79 -0.19
CA GLU A 117 50.64 2.53 -0.85
C GLU A 117 50.44 2.60 -2.37
N LYS A 118 49.34 3.21 -2.82
CA LYS A 118 49.09 3.44 -4.25
C LYS A 118 50.16 4.35 -4.88
N LYS A 119 50.64 5.36 -4.17
CA LYS A 119 51.73 6.25 -4.62
C LYS A 119 53.06 5.51 -4.71
N LYS A 120 53.40 4.67 -3.72
CA LYS A 120 54.60 3.80 -3.75
C LYS A 120 54.56 2.83 -4.94
N LYS A 121 53.44 2.14 -5.15
CA LYS A 121 53.26 1.22 -6.29
C LYS A 121 53.40 1.93 -7.65
N LYS A 122 52.92 3.17 -7.77
CA LYS A 122 53.11 3.99 -8.99
C LYS A 122 54.55 4.48 -9.19
N ARG A 123 55.30 4.73 -8.11
CA ARG A 123 56.70 5.15 -8.17
C ARG A 123 57.68 4.00 -8.40
N ASN A 124 57.31 2.76 -8.06
CA ASN A 124 58.12 1.58 -8.39
C ASN A 124 58.08 1.33 -9.91
N PRO A 125 59.22 1.46 -10.63
CA PRO A 125 59.28 1.38 -12.09
C PRO A 125 59.11 -0.05 -12.65
N SER A 126 59.02 -1.07 -11.77
CA SER A 126 58.71 -2.45 -12.15
C SER A 126 57.21 -2.67 -12.43
N THR A 127 56.33 -1.76 -11.99
CA THR A 127 54.88 -1.83 -12.25
C THR A 127 54.41 -0.98 -13.42
N SER A 128 55.23 -0.05 -13.93
CA SER A 128 54.99 0.67 -15.20
C SER A 128 55.49 -0.08 -16.44
N ARG A 129 56.19 -1.21 -16.24
CA ARG A 129 56.76 -2.07 -17.31
C ARG A 129 56.08 -3.43 -17.45
N ARG A 130 54.78 -3.54 -17.12
CA ARG A 130 53.96 -4.66 -17.62
C ARG A 130 53.24 -4.21 -18.90
N ILE A 131 54.03 -3.99 -19.94
CA ILE A 131 53.58 -4.19 -21.31
C ILE A 131 53.69 -5.71 -21.51
N PRO A 132 52.62 -6.44 -21.84
CA PRO A 132 52.74 -7.86 -22.14
C PRO A 132 53.62 -8.04 -23.38
N GLU A 133 54.71 -8.79 -23.25
CA GLU A 133 55.65 -9.15 -24.33
C GLU A 133 55.04 -10.09 -25.38
N ASN A 134 53.73 -10.30 -25.38
CA ASN A 134 53.04 -11.08 -26.39
C ASN A 134 51.88 -10.22 -26.93
N GLY A 135 52.05 -9.80 -28.19
CA GLY A 135 51.20 -8.83 -28.86
C GLY A 135 49.73 -9.21 -28.89
N ILE A 136 48.88 -8.18 -28.76
CA ILE A 136 47.71 -7.89 -29.60
C ILE A 136 47.22 -6.47 -29.25
N ALA A 137 47.29 -5.61 -30.26
CA ALA A 137 46.51 -4.38 -30.53
C ALA A 137 46.55 -3.16 -29.57
N CYS A 138 47.23 -2.11 -30.04
CA CYS A 138 46.55 -0.82 -30.22
C CYS A 138 46.84 -0.30 -31.63
N HIS A 139 46.01 -0.73 -32.58
CA HIS A 139 45.71 0.04 -33.78
C HIS A 139 45.30 1.45 -33.34
N TYR A 140 46.16 2.46 -33.53
CA TYR A 140 45.74 3.85 -33.82
C TYR A 140 46.89 4.82 -34.13
N PHE A 141 48.16 4.39 -34.16
CA PHE A 141 49.29 5.31 -34.37
C PHE A 141 50.17 4.98 -35.58
N ARG A 142 49.62 4.28 -36.57
CA ARG A 142 50.34 3.95 -37.82
C ARG A 142 49.47 4.27 -39.04
N CYS A 143 49.18 5.55 -39.23
CA CYS A 143 48.56 6.05 -40.47
C CYS A 143 49.17 7.37 -40.98
N VAL A 144 50.34 7.81 -40.47
CA VAL A 144 50.95 9.09 -40.92
C VAL A 144 52.33 8.92 -41.56
N PHE A 145 52.93 7.73 -41.57
CA PHE A 145 54.31 7.57 -42.06
C PHE A 145 54.52 6.60 -43.24
N GLU A 146 53.45 5.99 -43.77
CA GLU A 146 53.53 5.02 -44.87
C GLU A 146 52.73 5.47 -46.12
N CYS A 147 52.66 6.78 -46.37
CA CYS A 147 52.15 7.39 -47.62
C CYS A 147 53.23 8.21 -48.36
N LYS A 148 54.50 7.81 -48.32
CA LYS A 148 55.58 8.46 -49.10
C LYS A 148 55.99 7.73 -50.38
N HIS A 149 55.30 6.66 -50.76
CA HIS A 149 55.58 5.94 -52.02
C HIS A 149 54.40 5.86 -52.99
N LEU A 150 53.37 6.70 -52.82
CA LEU A 150 52.18 6.67 -53.68
C LEU A 150 51.82 8.00 -54.37
N PHE A 151 52.76 8.94 -54.48
CA PHE A 151 52.65 10.07 -55.41
C PHE A 151 54.02 10.41 -56.02
N PRO A 152 54.32 9.99 -57.27
CA PRO A 152 55.32 10.64 -58.08
C PRO A 152 54.68 11.91 -58.68
N ASN A 153 55.37 13.04 -58.55
CA ASN A 153 55.02 14.37 -59.07
C ASN A 153 53.91 15.11 -58.29
N PHE A 154 54.32 16.00 -57.39
CA PHE A 154 53.96 17.43 -57.33
C PHE A 154 54.66 18.08 -56.13
#